data_AF-A0A537RKI9-F1
#
_entry.id   AF-A0A537RKI9-F1
#
_cell.length_a   1.000
_cell.length_b   1.000
_cell.length_c   1.000
_cell.angle_alpha   90.00
_cell.angle_beta   90.00
_cell.angle_gamma   90.00
#
_symmetry.space_group_name_H-M   'P 1'
#
loop_
_entity.id
_entity.type
_entity.pdbx_description
1 polymer ?
#
loop_
_entity_poly.entity_id
_entity_poly.type
_entity_poly.pdbx_seq_one_letter_code
_entity_poly.pdbx_strand_id
1 'polypeptide(L)'
;MVFIRHGLRYRTGRVNEDDTRLGVQIPSQPTVGALRDAAARCTGCDLYKNATQTVFGEGPERARVMLVGEQPGDAEDLAGHPFVGPAGRLLDRCLVEAGIDRKQTY
;
A
#
# COMPACT_ATOMS: atom_id res chain seq x y z
N MET A 1 5.62 2.92 -1.15
CA MET A 1 6.93 2.23 -1.08
C MET A 1 8.06 3.25 -1.22
N VAL A 2 8.52 3.81 -0.08
CA VAL A 2 9.85 4.42 0.06
C VAL A 2 10.33 4.10 1.48
N PHE A 3 11.40 3.32 1.59
CA PHE A 3 12.26 3.33 2.77
C PHE A 3 13.58 4.00 2.35
N ILE A 4 13.90 5.14 2.96
CA ILE A 4 15.26 5.65 3.03
C ILE A 4 15.92 4.91 4.20
N ARG A 5 16.66 3.85 3.91
CA ARG A 5 17.75 3.38 4.79
C ARG A 5 19.07 3.78 4.16
N HIS A 6 19.83 4.62 4.88
CA HIS A 6 21.23 4.94 4.59
C HIS A 6 22.03 3.65 4.34
N GLY A 7 22.56 3.46 3.13
CA GLY A 7 23.62 2.49 2.86
C GLY A 7 23.56 1.67 1.58
N LEU A 8 22.44 1.64 0.84
CA LEU A 8 22.33 0.90 -0.42
C LEU A 8 22.32 1.84 -1.62
N ARG A 9 23.29 1.66 -2.52
CA ARG A 9 23.44 2.42 -3.77
C ARG A 9 22.21 2.19 -4.67
N TYR A 10 21.35 3.19 -4.80
CA TYR A 10 20.29 3.20 -5.82
C TYR A 10 20.92 3.44 -7.20
N ARG A 11 20.83 2.45 -8.10
CA ARG A 11 21.04 2.68 -9.54
C ARG A 11 19.79 3.36 -10.10
N THR A 12 19.91 4.63 -10.46
CA THR A 12 18.92 5.34 -11.26
C THR A 12 18.96 4.81 -12.71
N GLY A 13 18.18 3.78 -12.98
CA GLY A 13 17.90 3.30 -14.35
C GLY A 13 16.57 3.88 -14.84
N ARG A 14 16.52 4.36 -16.09
CA ARG A 14 15.27 4.70 -16.78
C ARG A 14 14.36 3.47 -16.78
N VAL A 15 13.11 3.65 -16.40
CA VAL A 15 12.04 2.65 -16.54
C VAL A 15 11.88 2.30 -18.03
N ASN A 16 12.22 1.07 -18.40
CA ASN A 16 11.87 0.48 -19.69
C ASN A 16 10.74 -0.52 -19.48
N GLU A 17 9.87 -0.69 -20.49
CA GLU A 17 8.66 -1.53 -20.45
C GLU A 17 8.90 -3.03 -20.14
N ASP A 18 10.14 -3.49 -20.18
CA ASP A 18 10.53 -4.90 -19.95
C ASP A 18 10.96 -5.21 -18.49
N ASP A 19 10.70 -4.31 -17.53
CA ASP A 19 11.12 -4.47 -16.14
C ASP A 19 10.08 -5.22 -15.27
N THR A 20 9.78 -6.47 -15.63
CA THR A 20 9.05 -7.47 -14.80
C THR A 20 9.84 -7.89 -13.53
N ARG A 21 10.70 -7.01 -13.01
CA ARG A 21 11.74 -7.31 -11.99
C ARG A 21 11.32 -7.04 -10.55
N LEU A 22 10.03 -6.79 -10.31
CA LEU A 22 9.41 -6.78 -8.98
C LEU A 22 8.29 -7.80 -9.07
N GLY A 23 8.42 -8.97 -8.44
CA GLY A 23 7.57 -10.16 -8.62
C GLY A 23 6.07 -10.05 -8.28
N VAL A 24 5.47 -8.85 -8.37
CA VAL A 24 4.03 -8.66 -8.55
C VAL A 24 3.72 -8.74 -10.04
N GLN A 25 2.93 -9.74 -10.45
CA GLN A 25 2.36 -9.75 -11.80
C GLN A 25 1.20 -8.76 -11.87
N ILE A 26 1.44 -7.57 -12.43
CA ILE A 26 0.40 -6.58 -12.67
C ILE A 26 -0.49 -7.07 -13.82
N PRO A 27 -1.82 -7.18 -13.63
CA PRO A 27 -2.74 -7.62 -14.67
C PRO A 27 -2.77 -6.61 -15.83
N SER A 28 -2.91 -7.11 -17.06
CA SER A 28 -2.99 -6.27 -18.28
C SER A 28 -4.21 -5.34 -18.32
N GLN A 29 -5.27 -5.67 -17.56
CA GLN A 29 -6.39 -4.79 -17.28
C GLN A 29 -6.45 -4.52 -15.77
N PRO A 30 -5.81 -3.44 -15.28
CA PRO A 30 -5.70 -3.17 -13.84
C PRO A 30 -6.98 -2.55 -13.29
N THR A 31 -7.91 -3.40 -12.84
CA THR A 31 -8.98 -2.99 -11.93
C THR A 31 -8.50 -3.03 -10.48
N VAL A 32 -9.14 -2.29 -9.57
CA VAL A 32 -8.76 -2.32 -8.14
C VAL A 32 -8.89 -3.73 -7.57
N GLY A 33 -9.94 -4.47 -7.96
CA GLY A 33 -10.09 -5.88 -7.61
C GLY A 33 -8.95 -6.75 -8.13
N ALA A 34 -8.62 -6.67 -9.43
CA ALA A 34 -7.56 -7.48 -10.01
C ALA A 34 -6.17 -7.16 -9.42
N LEU A 35 -5.92 -5.90 -9.07
CA LEU A 35 -4.70 -5.47 -8.38
C LEU A 35 -4.64 -5.97 -6.94
N ARG A 36 -5.77 -5.98 -6.22
CA ARG A 36 -5.87 -6.56 -4.87
C ARG A 36 -5.52 -8.04 -4.89
N ASP A 37 -6.10 -8.79 -5.84
CA ASP A 37 -5.82 -10.22 -6.01
C ASP A 37 -4.35 -10.47 -6.39
N ALA A 38 -3.76 -9.61 -7.22
CA ALA A 38 -2.36 -9.70 -7.59
C ALA A 38 -1.42 -9.40 -6.41
N ALA A 39 -1.74 -8.40 -5.60
CA ALA A 39 -0.96 -8.04 -4.43
C ALA A 39 -1.01 -9.14 -3.35
N ALA A 40 -2.17 -9.76 -3.13
CA ALA A 40 -2.34 -10.84 -2.16
C ALA A 40 -1.43 -12.06 -2.39
N ARG A 41 -0.98 -12.27 -3.64
CA ARG A 41 -0.06 -13.34 -4.04
C ARG A 41 1.36 -12.85 -4.35
N CYS A 42 1.68 -11.60 -4.01
CA CYS A 42 2.98 -11.01 -4.30
C CYS A 42 4.11 -11.73 -3.55
N THR A 43 5.13 -12.16 -4.29
CA THR A 43 6.39 -12.66 -3.74
C THR A 43 7.60 -11.86 -4.22
N GLY A 44 7.37 -10.63 -4.68
CA GLY A 44 8.38 -9.79 -5.33
C GLY A 44 9.49 -9.26 -4.43
N CYS A 45 9.39 -9.41 -3.11
CA CYS A 45 10.44 -9.07 -2.14
C CYS A 45 10.28 -9.89 -0.86
N ASP A 46 11.30 -10.00 -0.02
CA ASP A 46 11.27 -10.88 1.17
C ASP A 46 10.23 -10.53 2.25
N LEU A 47 9.54 -9.38 2.16
CA LEU A 47 8.53 -8.97 3.13
C LEU A 47 7.36 -9.97 3.23
N TYR A 48 6.99 -10.64 2.14
CA TYR A 48 5.90 -11.63 2.14
C TYR A 48 6.19 -12.82 3.08
N LYS A 49 7.46 -13.10 3.39
CA LYS A 49 7.86 -14.28 4.15
C LYS A 49 7.46 -14.20 5.62
N ASN A 50 7.38 -12.98 6.17
CA ASN A 50 7.17 -12.75 7.60
C ASN A 50 5.87 -11.99 7.91
N ALA A 51 5.24 -11.36 6.91
CA ALA A 51 3.93 -10.75 7.07
C ALA A 51 2.85 -11.83 7.23
N THR A 52 1.80 -11.54 8.00
CA THR A 52 0.63 -12.40 8.12
C THR A 52 -0.15 -12.43 6.80
N GLN A 53 -0.32 -11.26 6.20
CA GLN A 53 -1.05 -11.09 4.94
C GLN A 53 -0.69 -9.78 4.24
N THR A 54 -1.12 -9.63 2.99
CA THR A 54 -1.06 -8.33 2.33
C THR A 54 -2.17 -7.43 2.88
N VAL A 55 -1.81 -6.21 3.31
CA VAL A 55 -2.77 -5.14 3.59
C VAL A 55 -2.84 -4.23 2.38
N PHE A 56 -3.91 -4.36 1.61
CA PHE A 56 -4.13 -3.54 0.40
C PHE A 56 -4.91 -2.25 0.76
N GLY A 57 -4.94 -1.29 -0.16
CA GLY A 57 -5.74 -0.07 0.01
C GLY A 57 -7.25 -0.34 0.06
N GLU A 58 -8.01 0.55 0.70
CA GLU A 58 -9.45 0.41 0.91
C GLU A 58 -10.16 1.75 0.77
N GLY A 59 -11.29 1.75 0.08
CA GLY A 59 -12.09 2.94 -0.14
C GLY A 59 -12.80 2.93 -1.49
N PRO A 60 -13.53 4.00 -1.84
CA PRO A 60 -14.17 4.13 -3.13
C PRO A 60 -13.13 4.17 -4.27
N GLU A 61 -13.34 3.41 -5.34
CA GLU A 61 -12.44 3.44 -6.52
C GLU A 61 -12.34 4.82 -7.19
N ARG A 62 -13.34 5.68 -6.94
CA ARG A 62 -13.42 7.06 -7.45
C ARG A 62 -13.27 8.11 -6.34
N ALA A 63 -12.56 7.77 -5.26
CA ALA A 63 -12.24 8.72 -4.20
C ALA A 63 -11.48 9.94 -4.77
N ARG A 64 -11.79 11.14 -4.26
CA ARG A 64 -11.10 12.37 -4.67
C ARG A 64 -9.76 12.57 -3.99
N VAL A 65 -9.53 11.86 -2.89
CA VAL A 65 -8.32 11.93 -2.06
C VAL A 65 -7.83 10.51 -1.81
N MET A 66 -6.54 10.29 -2.03
CA MET A 66 -5.84 9.04 -1.72
C MET A 66 -4.84 9.30 -0.59
N LEU A 67 -4.88 8.49 0.46
CA LEU A 67 -4.01 8.55 1.62
C LEU A 67 -2.97 7.43 1.52
N VAL A 68 -1.69 7.79 1.36
CA VAL A 68 -0.61 6.82 1.17
C VAL A 68 0.34 6.87 2.38
N GLY A 69 0.35 5.78 3.15
CA GLY A 69 1.30 5.57 4.24
C GLY A 69 2.62 4.95 3.79
N GLU A 70 3.44 4.53 4.76
CA GLU A 70 4.73 3.87 4.50
C GLU A 70 4.57 2.37 4.21
N GLN A 71 4.19 1.60 5.23
CA GLN A 71 3.91 0.16 5.22
C GLN A 71 2.90 -0.20 6.32
N PRO A 72 2.25 -1.38 6.28
CA PRO A 72 1.43 -1.87 7.37
C PRO A 72 2.26 -2.07 8.64
N GLY A 73 1.70 -1.69 9.80
CA GLY A 73 2.24 -2.07 11.11
C GLY A 73 1.65 -3.40 11.58
N ASP A 74 1.97 -3.79 12.81
CA ASP A 74 1.52 -5.05 13.43
C ASP A 74 -0.02 -5.14 13.52
N ALA A 75 -0.68 -4.04 13.91
CA ALA A 75 -2.14 -3.98 13.99
C ALA A 75 -2.79 -4.11 12.60
N GLU A 76 -2.24 -3.45 11.59
CA GLU A 76 -2.71 -3.54 10.21
C GLU A 76 -2.49 -4.95 9.63
N ASP A 77 -1.31 -5.53 9.82
CA ASP A 77 -0.95 -6.88 9.33
C ASP A 77 -1.89 -7.95 9.89
N LEU A 78 -2.17 -7.90 11.20
CA LEU A 78 -3.09 -8.83 11.84
C LEU A 78 -4.56 -8.60 11.44
N ALA A 79 -4.98 -7.33 11.30
CA ALA A 79 -6.36 -7.00 10.97
C ALA A 79 -6.69 -7.14 9.47
N GLY A 80 -5.70 -7.05 8.59
CA GLY A 80 -5.88 -7.01 7.14
C GLY A 80 -6.38 -5.66 6.60
N HIS A 81 -6.37 -4.61 7.43
CA HIS A 81 -6.96 -3.30 7.11
C HIS A 81 -5.94 -2.15 7.32
N PRO A 82 -5.88 -1.14 6.45
CA PRO A 82 -4.93 -0.03 6.58
C PRO A 82 -5.34 0.97 7.67
N PHE A 83 -4.35 1.53 8.36
CA PHE A 83 -4.52 2.60 9.36
C PHE A 83 -5.54 2.25 10.48
N VAL A 84 -5.39 1.09 11.12
CA VAL A 84 -6.24 0.66 12.25
C VAL A 84 -5.52 0.78 13.61
N GLY A 85 -4.20 0.93 13.60
CA GLY A 85 -3.37 1.11 14.78
C GLY A 85 -3.42 2.53 15.38
N PRO A 86 -2.55 2.82 16.37
CA PRO A 86 -2.49 4.13 17.02
C PRO A 86 -2.30 5.32 16.06
N ALA A 87 -1.46 5.15 15.04
CA ALA A 87 -1.22 6.17 14.02
C ALA A 87 -2.48 6.39 13.15
N GLY A 88 -3.22 5.34 12.81
CA GLY A 88 -4.49 5.43 12.10
C GLY A 88 -5.56 6.20 12.90
N ARG A 89 -5.62 5.97 14.21
CA ARG A 89 -6.51 6.75 15.10
C ARG A 89 -6.13 8.22 15.20
N LEU A 90 -4.84 8.56 15.08
CA LEU A 90 -4.41 9.96 15.00
C LEU A 90 -4.82 10.56 13.65
N LEU A 91 -4.58 9.84 12.55
CA LEU A 91 -5.03 10.23 11.22
C LEU A 91 -6.54 10.51 11.19
N ASP A 92 -7.36 9.68 11.81
CA ASP A 92 -8.81 9.88 11.92
C ASP A 92 -9.16 11.24 12.54
N ARG A 93 -8.50 11.61 13.65
CA ARG A 93 -8.72 12.91 14.29
C ARG A 93 -8.32 14.05 13.38
N CYS A 94 -7.18 13.94 12.70
CA CYS A 94 -6.72 14.97 11.76
C CYS A 94 -7.68 15.12 10.56
N LEU A 95 -8.24 14.02 10.04
CA LEU A 95 -9.23 14.07 8.95
C LEU A 95 -10.52 14.77 9.41
N VAL A 96 -10.99 14.47 10.62
CA VAL A 96 -12.15 15.15 11.21
C VAL A 96 -11.89 16.64 11.35
N GLU A 97 -10.73 17.03 11.91
CA GLU A 97 -10.34 18.44 12.06
C GLU A 97 -10.20 19.15 10.71
N ALA A 98 -9.76 18.44 9.67
CA ALA A 98 -9.66 18.95 8.31
C ALA A 98 -10.99 18.97 7.54
N GLY A 99 -12.08 18.46 8.12
CA GLY A 99 -13.39 18.36 7.46
C GLY A 99 -13.42 17.33 6.32
N ILE A 100 -12.56 16.32 6.37
CA ILE A 100 -12.46 15.24 5.36
C ILE A 100 -13.13 13.98 5.93
N ASP A 101 -14.18 13.49 5.25
CA ASP A 101 -14.77 12.20 5.57
C ASP A 101 -13.87 11.06 5.08
N ARG A 102 -13.32 10.26 6.01
CA ARG A 102 -12.48 9.09 5.70
C ARG A 102 -13.19 8.08 4.79
N LYS A 103 -14.52 8.00 4.80
CA LYS A 103 -15.26 7.10 3.89
C LYS A 103 -15.23 7.56 2.43
N GLN A 104 -14.83 8.80 2.17
CA GLN A 104 -14.67 9.38 0.83
C GLN A 104 -13.22 9.35 0.34
N THR A 105 -12.30 8.80 1.14
CA THR A 105 -10.89 8.63 0.79
C THR A 105 -10.59 7.19 0.37
N TYR A 106 -9.48 7.00 -0.34
CA TYR A 106 -8.87 5.70 -0.63
C TYR A 106 -7.52 5.56 0.09
#